data_AF-A0A9E2V9D1-F1
#
_entry.id   AF-A0A9E2V9D1-F1
#
_cell.length_a   1.000
_cell.length_b   1.000
_cell.length_c   1.000
_cell.angle_alpha   90.00
_cell.angle_beta   90.00
_cell.angle_gamma   90.00
#
_symmetry.space_group_name_H-M   'P 1'
#
loop_
_entity.id
_entity.type
_entity.pdbx_description
1 polymer ?
#
loop_
_entity_poly.entity_id
_entity_poly.type
_entity_poly.pdbx_seq_one_letter_code
_entity_poly.pdbx_strand_id
1 'polypeptide(L)'
;MKQKYLILKNDDQKEFIIKEFAELDDKEELLLLAEEKYDVKAVESAIKKGKKALISVLRTEKLYPPSLYANKIAKSVISMSIEKKQSIELLFDDIDLLTKKKKEPESSKDIEKEANEIDELLEDDFKEELDDNLIRKDSLIVEDDKSFDIDE
;
A
#
# COMPACT_ATOMS: atom_id res chain seq x y z
N MET A 1 -21.79 4.04 0.69
CA MET A 1 -21.11 4.30 -0.60
C MET A 1 -20.66 2.97 -1.16
N LYS A 2 -21.22 2.57 -2.30
CA LYS A 2 -20.86 1.31 -2.96
C LYS A 2 -19.72 1.54 -3.95
N GLN A 3 -18.79 0.60 -3.97
CA GLN A 3 -17.69 0.56 -4.94
C GLN A 3 -17.66 -0.78 -5.65
N LYS A 4 -17.23 -0.77 -6.91
CA LYS A 4 -17.12 -1.97 -7.74
C LYS A 4 -15.81 -1.98 -8.48
N TYR A 5 -15.16 -3.12 -8.52
CA TYR A 5 -13.99 -3.37 -9.35
C TYR A 5 -14.29 -4.48 -10.34
N LEU A 6 -14.05 -4.20 -11.62
CA LEU A 6 -14.10 -5.19 -12.70
C LEU A 6 -12.68 -5.50 -13.14
N ILE A 7 -12.26 -6.75 -12.93
CA ILE A 7 -10.96 -7.27 -13.34
C ILE A 7 -11.18 -8.07 -14.61
N LEU A 8 -10.48 -7.69 -15.67
CA LEU A 8 -10.52 -8.35 -16.97
C LEU A 8 -9.13 -8.85 -17.32
N LYS A 9 -9.08 -10.02 -17.96
CA LYS A 9 -7.89 -10.51 -18.64
C LYS A 9 -8.14 -10.42 -20.13
N ASN A 10 -7.26 -9.73 -20.83
CA ASN A 10 -7.26 -9.64 -22.28
C ASN A 10 -6.09 -10.49 -22.81
N ASP A 11 -6.39 -11.73 -23.19
CA ASP A 11 -5.38 -12.66 -23.71
C ASP A 11 -4.82 -12.19 -25.08
N ASP A 12 -5.60 -11.46 -25.89
CA ASP A 12 -5.18 -10.98 -27.22
C ASP A 12 -4.10 -9.89 -27.10
N GLN A 13 -4.33 -8.92 -26.20
CA GLN A 13 -3.40 -7.82 -25.94
C GLN A 13 -2.35 -8.17 -24.89
N LYS A 14 -2.48 -9.32 -24.21
CA LYS A 14 -1.63 -9.76 -23.10
C LYS A 14 -1.63 -8.75 -21.94
N GLU A 15 -2.83 -8.28 -21.59
CA GLU A 15 -3.03 -7.28 -20.54
C GLU A 15 -4.04 -7.76 -19.49
N PHE A 16 -3.84 -7.34 -18.24
CA PHE A 16 -4.90 -7.26 -17.25
C PHE A 16 -5.46 -5.84 -17.23
N ILE A 17 -6.77 -5.70 -17.10
CA ILE A 17 -7.44 -4.40 -16.99
C ILE A 17 -8.23 -4.40 -15.71
N ILE A 18 -8.05 -3.39 -14.88
CA ILE A 18 -8.85 -3.18 -13.68
C ILE A 18 -9.61 -1.87 -13.83
N LYS A 19 -10.93 -1.95 -13.76
CA LYS A 19 -11.84 -0.81 -13.80
C LYS A 19 -12.46 -0.59 -12.44
N GLU A 20 -12.42 0.64 -11.94
CA GLU A 20 -13.04 1.06 -10.69
C GLU A 20 -14.31 1.86 -10.99
N PHE A 21 -15.38 1.54 -10.28
CA PHE A 21 -16.64 2.26 -10.33
C PHE A 21 -17.09 2.61 -8.91
N ALA A 22 -17.73 3.76 -8.74
CA ALA A 22 -18.35 4.12 -7.46
C ALA A 22 -19.68 4.83 -7.66
N GLU A 23 -20.46 4.82 -6.58
CA GLU A 23 -21.66 5.63 -6.40
C GLU A 23 -21.28 7.11 -6.24
N LEU A 24 -22.01 8.02 -6.88
CA LEU A 24 -21.84 9.47 -6.72
C LEU A 24 -23.11 10.04 -6.09
N ASP A 25 -22.94 10.74 -4.94
CA ASP A 25 -23.90 11.49 -4.13
C ASP A 25 -25.30 11.64 -4.77
N ASP A 26 -26.20 10.66 -4.58
CA ASP A 26 -27.61 10.66 -5.06
C ASP A 26 -27.92 9.89 -6.35
N LYS A 27 -26.96 9.18 -6.95
CA LYS A 27 -27.23 8.24 -8.05
C LYS A 27 -27.11 6.80 -7.55
N GLU A 28 -28.16 6.01 -7.77
CA GLU A 28 -28.10 4.53 -7.59
C GLU A 28 -27.18 3.84 -8.62
N GLU A 29 -26.69 4.60 -9.62
CA GLU A 29 -25.82 4.11 -10.68
C GLU A 29 -24.33 4.22 -10.30
N LEU A 30 -23.57 3.19 -10.66
CA LEU A 30 -22.12 3.18 -10.52
C LEU A 30 -21.47 3.82 -11.76
N LEU A 31 -20.65 4.84 -11.55
CA LEU A 31 -19.91 5.53 -12.60
C LEU A 31 -18.46 5.07 -12.63
N LEU A 32 -17.89 4.92 -13.83
CA LEU A 32 -16.48 4.57 -14.02
C LEU A 32 -15.61 5.73 -13.54
N LEU A 33 -14.74 5.46 -12.56
CA LEU A 33 -13.81 6.45 -12.00
C LEU A 33 -12.40 6.30 -12.58
N ALA A 34 -11.94 5.06 -12.70
CA ALA A 34 -10.59 4.76 -13.18
C ALA A 34 -10.55 3.46 -13.98
N GLU A 35 -9.61 3.41 -14.92
CA GLU A 35 -9.23 2.20 -15.63
C GLU A 35 -7.70 2.16 -15.68
N GLU A 36 -7.13 1.03 -15.25
CA GLU A 36 -5.69 0.80 -15.31
C GLU A 36 -5.40 -0.52 -16.04
N LYS A 37 -4.36 -0.50 -16.86
CA LYS A 37 -3.91 -1.63 -17.67
C LYS A 37 -2.53 -2.09 -17.20
N TYR A 38 -2.35 -3.40 -17.14
CA TYR A 38 -1.14 -4.03 -16.63
C TYR A 38 -0.66 -5.09 -17.62
N ASP A 39 0.65 -5.11 -17.90
CA ASP A 39 1.25 -6.18 -18.69
C ASP A 39 1.13 -7.53 -17.95
N VAL A 40 0.67 -8.58 -18.66
CA VAL A 40 0.47 -9.91 -18.07
C VAL A 40 1.76 -10.48 -17.50
N LYS A 41 2.93 -10.27 -18.13
CA LYS A 41 4.20 -10.81 -17.62
C LYS A 41 4.61 -10.12 -16.32
N ALA A 42 4.38 -8.82 -16.21
CA ALA A 42 4.62 -8.06 -14.99
C ALA A 42 3.74 -8.58 -13.84
N VAL A 43 2.45 -8.79 -14.10
CA VAL A 43 1.51 -9.36 -13.12
C VAL A 43 1.90 -10.78 -12.72
N GLU A 44 2.19 -11.66 -13.67
CA GLU A 44 2.62 -13.04 -13.40
C GLU A 44 3.94 -13.10 -12.61
N SER A 45 4.90 -12.22 -12.94
CA SER A 45 6.14 -12.07 -12.19
C SER A 45 5.88 -11.64 -10.74
N ALA A 46 4.96 -10.69 -10.55
CA ALA A 46 4.58 -10.23 -9.22
C ALA A 46 3.83 -11.32 -8.41
N ILE A 47 2.98 -12.12 -9.06
CA ILE A 47 2.33 -13.29 -8.44
C ILE A 47 3.37 -14.27 -7.90
N LYS A 48 4.41 -14.59 -8.68
CA LYS A 48 5.50 -15.49 -8.26
C LYS A 48 6.29 -14.95 -7.06
N LYS A 49 6.47 -13.63 -6.98
CA LYS A 49 7.11 -12.95 -5.83
C LYS A 49 6.21 -12.86 -4.59
N GLY A 50 4.93 -13.17 -4.74
CA GLY A 50 3.95 -13.24 -3.66
C GLY A 50 2.98 -12.05 -3.61
N LYS A 51 1.93 -12.21 -2.81
CA LYS A 51 0.78 -11.28 -2.76
C LYS A 51 1.17 -9.81 -2.48
N LYS A 52 2.15 -9.56 -1.61
CA LYS A 52 2.59 -8.19 -1.29
C LYS A 52 3.21 -7.50 -2.51
N ALA A 53 4.03 -8.22 -3.27
CA ALA A 53 4.62 -7.72 -4.52
C ALA A 53 3.52 -7.45 -5.57
N LEU A 54 2.54 -8.34 -5.69
CA LEU A 54 1.39 -8.11 -6.56
C LEU A 54 0.60 -6.85 -6.16
N ILE A 55 0.28 -6.66 -4.88
CA ILE A 55 -0.41 -5.45 -4.41
C ILE A 55 0.39 -4.19 -4.76
N SER A 56 1.71 -4.23 -4.64
CA SER A 56 2.58 -3.11 -5.00
C SER A 56 2.55 -2.78 -6.50
N VAL A 57 2.36 -3.79 -7.36
CA VAL A 57 2.22 -3.60 -8.82
C VAL A 57 0.82 -3.09 -9.18
N LEU A 58 -0.22 -3.57 -8.48
CA LEU A 58 -1.61 -3.18 -8.75
C LEU A 58 -1.93 -1.76 -8.27
N ARG A 59 -1.22 -1.27 -7.25
CA ARG A 59 -1.37 0.11 -6.78
C ARG A 59 -0.55 1.04 -7.65
N THR A 60 -1.22 1.93 -8.35
CA THR A 60 -0.60 2.97 -9.17
C THR A 60 -1.13 4.34 -8.74
N GLU A 61 -0.62 5.41 -9.35
CA GLU A 61 -1.12 6.77 -9.10
C GLU A 61 -2.59 6.93 -9.47
N LYS A 62 -3.07 6.16 -10.46
CA LYS A 62 -4.46 6.22 -10.95
C LYS A 62 -5.39 5.28 -10.19
N LEU A 63 -4.86 4.19 -9.63
CA LEU A 63 -5.66 3.17 -8.96
C LEU A 63 -5.01 2.83 -7.61
N TYR A 64 -5.57 3.39 -6.53
CA TYR A 64 -5.01 3.21 -5.18
C TYR A 64 -6.07 2.73 -4.16
N PRO A 65 -6.57 1.49 -4.30
CA PRO A 65 -7.63 0.99 -3.45
C PRO A 65 -7.19 0.83 -1.98
N PRO A 66 -8.12 1.00 -1.01
CA PRO A 66 -7.89 0.69 0.40
C PRO A 66 -7.31 -0.71 0.61
N SER A 67 -6.49 -0.89 1.65
CA SER A 67 -5.73 -2.14 1.86
C SER A 67 -6.59 -3.40 1.91
N LEU A 68 -7.82 -3.32 2.43
CA LEU A 68 -8.75 -4.45 2.42
C LEU A 68 -9.15 -4.84 0.98
N TYR A 69 -9.46 -3.85 0.14
CA TYR A 69 -9.88 -4.05 -1.25
C TYR A 69 -8.70 -4.50 -2.10
N ALA A 70 -7.54 -3.85 -1.96
CA ALA A 70 -6.31 -4.27 -2.62
C ALA A 70 -5.97 -5.74 -2.35
N ASN A 71 -6.15 -6.21 -1.11
CA ASN A 71 -5.97 -7.63 -0.76
C ASN A 71 -6.96 -8.55 -1.48
N LYS A 72 -8.23 -8.15 -1.60
CA LYS A 72 -9.25 -8.94 -2.31
C LYS A 72 -9.00 -8.95 -3.81
N ILE A 73 -8.70 -7.80 -4.41
CA ILE A 73 -8.33 -7.66 -5.83
C ILE A 73 -7.14 -8.56 -6.14
N ALA A 74 -6.06 -8.50 -5.35
CA ALA A 74 -4.87 -9.33 -5.55
C ALA A 74 -5.19 -10.84 -5.47
N LYS A 75 -6.03 -11.27 -4.52
CA LYS A 75 -6.49 -12.67 -4.43
C LYS A 75 -7.26 -13.08 -5.68
N SER A 76 -8.15 -12.22 -6.18
CA SER A 76 -8.92 -12.48 -7.39
C SER A 76 -8.05 -12.57 -8.64
N VAL A 77 -7.03 -11.71 -8.77
CA VAL A 77 -6.06 -11.78 -9.87
C VAL A 77 -5.29 -13.11 -9.82
N ILE A 78 -4.86 -13.54 -8.64
CA ILE A 78 -4.21 -14.85 -8.46
C ILE A 78 -5.15 -15.99 -8.85
N SER A 79 -6.41 -15.98 -8.40
CA SER A 79 -7.37 -17.02 -8.74
C SER A 79 -7.69 -17.04 -10.24
N MET A 80 -7.81 -15.88 -10.90
CA MET A 80 -7.99 -15.80 -12.36
C MET A 80 -6.84 -16.44 -13.11
N SER A 81 -5.61 -16.25 -12.63
CA SER A 81 -4.41 -16.84 -13.25
C SER A 81 -4.40 -18.38 -13.16
N ILE A 82 -5.02 -18.96 -12.14
CA ILE A 82 -5.10 -20.42 -11.93
C ILE A 82 -6.30 -21.01 -12.69
N GLU A 83 -7.46 -20.39 -12.55
CA GLU A 83 -8.74 -20.89 -13.06
C GLU A 83 -9.01 -20.49 -14.52
N LYS A 84 -8.10 -19.74 -15.16
CA LYS A 84 -8.23 -19.20 -16.53
C LYS A 84 -9.54 -18.43 -16.76
N LYS A 85 -10.04 -17.75 -15.73
CA LYS A 85 -11.19 -16.86 -15.83
C LYS A 85 -10.81 -15.58 -16.57
N GLN A 86 -11.69 -15.13 -17.46
CA GLN A 86 -11.47 -13.91 -18.26
C GLN A 86 -11.96 -12.64 -17.56
N SER A 87 -12.92 -12.75 -16.65
CA SER A 87 -13.41 -11.62 -15.87
C SER A 87 -13.82 -12.01 -14.45
N ILE A 88 -13.63 -11.09 -13.51
CA ILE A 88 -14.16 -11.17 -12.14
C ILE A 88 -14.69 -9.78 -11.75
N GLU A 89 -15.87 -9.76 -11.16
CA GLU A 89 -16.45 -8.57 -10.55
C GLU A 89 -16.35 -8.65 -9.02
N LEU A 90 -15.99 -7.54 -8.38
CA LEU A 90 -15.90 -7.38 -6.93
C LEU A 90 -16.75 -6.18 -6.51
N LEU A 91 -17.69 -6.41 -5.59
CA LEU A 91 -18.53 -5.37 -5.00
C LEU A 91 -18.13 -5.12 -3.55
N PHE A 92 -18.09 -3.85 -3.17
CA PHE A 92 -17.76 -3.38 -1.84
C PHE A 92 -18.81 -2.37 -1.37
N ASP A 93 -19.15 -2.45 -0.09
CA ASP A 93 -19.86 -1.41 0.63
C ASP A 93 -18.91 -0.83 1.68
N ASP A 94 -18.69 0.47 1.64
CA ASP A 94 -17.79 1.15 2.56
C ASP A 94 -18.31 1.09 4.01
N ILE A 95 -19.62 0.89 4.22
CA ILE A 95 -20.19 0.66 5.55
C ILE A 95 -19.59 -0.61 6.19
N ASP A 96 -19.31 -1.64 5.40
CA ASP A 96 -18.69 -2.87 5.89
C ASP A 96 -17.24 -2.65 6.34
N LEU A 97 -16.56 -1.66 5.79
CA LEU A 97 -15.20 -1.29 6.19
C LEU A 97 -15.22 -0.56 7.54
N LEU A 98 -16.18 0.34 7.73
CA LEU A 98 -16.31 1.17 8.94
C LEU A 98 -16.83 0.39 10.15
N THR A 99 -17.69 -0.61 9.92
CA THR A 99 -18.34 -1.38 10.99
C THR A 99 -17.55 -2.60 11.43
N LYS A 100 -16.52 -3.00 10.67
CA LYS A 100 -15.64 -4.11 11.06
C LYS A 100 -14.79 -3.74 12.26
N LYS A 101 -15.13 -4.31 13.43
CA LYS A 101 -14.23 -4.36 14.58
C LYS A 101 -12.89 -4.92 14.12
N LYS A 102 -11.79 -4.18 14.38
CA LYS A 102 -10.42 -4.69 14.18
C LYS A 102 -10.34 -6.04 14.88
N LYS A 103 -10.12 -7.12 14.14
CA LYS A 103 -9.53 -8.31 14.75
C LYS A 103 -8.16 -7.87 15.21
N GLU A 104 -7.91 -8.01 16.51
CA GLU A 104 -6.57 -7.81 17.06
C GLU A 104 -5.57 -8.58 16.22
N PRO A 105 -4.40 -8.01 15.91
CA PRO A 105 -3.37 -8.76 15.21
C PRO A 105 -3.11 -10.02 16.04
N GLU A 106 -3.22 -11.19 15.41
CA GLU A 106 -2.72 -12.42 16.02
C GLU A 106 -1.24 -12.18 16.28
N SER A 107 -0.89 -12.00 17.55
CA SER A 107 0.48 -11.82 17.98
C SER A 107 1.29 -12.97 17.39
N SER A 108 2.32 -12.64 16.61
CA SER A 108 3.41 -13.55 16.33
C SER A 108 4.02 -13.91 17.68
N LYS A 109 3.65 -15.08 18.22
CA LYS A 109 4.13 -15.64 19.51
C LYS A 109 5.63 -15.99 19.52
N ASP A 110 6.40 -15.53 18.53
CA ASP A 110 7.78 -15.94 18.31
C ASP A 110 8.82 -14.82 18.57
N ILE A 111 8.42 -13.64 19.06
CA ILE A 111 9.38 -12.55 19.35
C ILE A 111 9.94 -12.63 20.80
N GLU A 112 9.32 -13.39 21.70
CA GLU A 112 9.74 -13.43 23.12
C GLU A 112 11.06 -14.15 23.40
N LYS A 113 11.69 -14.79 22.41
CA LYS A 113 12.97 -15.50 22.64
C LYS A 113 14.22 -14.65 22.43
N GLU A 114 14.14 -13.52 21.73
CA GLU A 114 15.31 -12.65 21.48
C GLU A 114 15.42 -11.48 22.47
N ALA A 115 14.41 -11.20 23.29
CA ALA A 115 14.46 -10.08 24.26
C ALA A 115 15.40 -10.35 25.44
N ASN A 116 15.61 -11.62 25.82
CA ASN A 116 16.45 -11.97 26.97
C ASN A 116 17.96 -11.90 26.68
N GLU A 117 18.40 -11.92 25.42
CA GLU A 117 19.82 -11.80 25.07
C GLU A 117 20.31 -10.34 25.02
N ILE A 118 19.39 -9.36 24.95
CA ILE A 118 19.75 -7.94 24.84
C ILE A 118 20.08 -7.35 26.22
N ASP A 119 19.44 -7.82 27.29
CA ASP A 119 19.72 -7.37 28.66
C ASP A 119 21.13 -7.78 29.13
N GLU A 120 21.64 -8.94 28.72
CA GLU A 120 23.02 -9.36 29.03
C GLU A 120 24.08 -8.57 28.23
N LEU A 121 23.72 -7.97 27.09
CA LEU A 121 24.61 -7.12 26.28
C LEU A 121 24.72 -5.68 26.79
N LEU A 122 23.87 -5.25 27.73
CA LEU A 122 23.85 -3.89 28.27
C LEU A 122 24.71 -3.72 29.53
N GLU A 123 25.14 -4.80 30.17
CA GLU A 123 25.87 -4.72 31.45
C GLU A 123 27.40 -4.68 31.32
N ASP A 124 27.99 -4.97 30.15
CA ASP A 124 29.45 -4.93 29.97
C ASP A 124 29.89 -3.82 28.97
N ASP A 125 30.66 -2.88 29.52
CA ASP A 125 31.53 -1.88 28.87
C ASP A 125 30.95 -0.52 28.38
N PHE A 126 30.20 0.19 29.23
CA PHE A 126 30.21 1.66 29.21
C PHE A 126 31.18 2.24 30.26
N LYS A 127 32.48 2.13 29.98
CA LYS A 127 33.48 3.08 30.51
C LYS A 127 33.79 4.10 29.43
N GLU A 128 32.93 5.11 29.32
CA GLU A 128 33.23 6.30 28.53
C GLU A 128 33.75 7.38 29.46
N GLU A 129 35.06 7.59 29.42
CA GLU A 129 35.73 8.78 29.93
C GLU A 129 35.20 9.97 29.12
N LEU A 130 34.22 10.68 29.68
CA LEU A 130 33.61 11.87 29.09
C LEU A 130 34.66 12.97 28.93
N ASP A 131 35.20 13.11 27.73
CA ASP A 131 36.05 14.23 27.33
C ASP A 131 35.15 15.43 27.00
N ASP A 132 35.19 16.45 27.86
CA ASP A 132 34.20 17.53 28.03
C ASP A 132 34.23 18.61 26.91
N ASN A 133 34.57 18.26 25.67
CA ASN A 133 34.93 19.23 24.62
C ASN A 133 34.25 19.05 23.25
N LEU A 134 32.97 18.63 23.21
CA LEU A 134 32.18 18.68 21.97
C LEU A 134 30.92 19.55 22.06
N ILE A 135 31.05 20.80 22.49
CA ILE A 135 30.08 21.84 22.11
C ILE A 135 30.45 22.34 20.71
N ARG A 136 29.96 21.67 19.66
CA ARG A 136 29.81 22.30 18.35
C ARG A 136 28.40 22.86 18.24
N LYS A 137 28.28 24.17 18.47
CA LYS A 137 27.11 24.97 18.14
C LYS A 137 26.99 25.06 16.62
N ASP A 138 26.21 24.16 16.00
CA ASP A 138 25.70 24.43 14.66
C ASP A 138 24.43 25.29 14.83
N SER A 139 24.64 26.60 14.90
CA SER A 139 23.56 27.56 14.66
C SER A 139 23.05 27.34 13.25
N LEU A 140 21.80 26.90 13.10
CA LEU A 140 21.06 27.03 11.86
C LEU A 140 21.02 28.52 11.48
N ILE A 141 21.64 28.86 10.35
CA ILE A 141 21.45 30.15 9.69
C ILE A 141 20.24 29.99 8.79
N VAL A 142 19.11 30.56 9.19
CA VAL A 142 17.95 30.72 8.30
C VAL A 142 18.22 31.98 7.49
N GLU A 143 18.44 31.84 6.18
CA GLU A 143 18.47 32.99 5.28
C GLU A 143 17.03 33.44 5.04
N ASP A 144 16.70 34.66 5.51
CA ASP A 144 15.44 35.32 5.22
C ASP A 144 15.32 35.59 3.71
N ASP A 145 14.30 34.97 3.14
CA ASP A 145 13.86 35.09 1.75
C ASP A 145 13.54 36.57 1.46
N LYS A 146 14.45 37.27 0.77
CA LYS A 146 14.24 38.65 0.34
C LYS A 146 13.20 38.64 -0.77
N SER A 147 11.99 39.09 -0.44
CA SER A 147 10.96 39.46 -1.40
C SER A 147 11.55 40.42 -2.45
N PHE A 148 11.58 39.99 -3.71
CA PHE A 148 11.85 40.87 -4.84
C PHE A 148 10.57 41.67 -5.13
N ASP A 149 10.56 42.95 -4.72
CA ASP A 149 9.63 43.94 -5.24
C ASP A 149 9.93 44.13 -6.74
N ILE A 150 8.97 43.76 -7.59
CA ILE A 150 8.99 44.08 -9.02
C ILE A 150 8.13 45.34 -9.19
N ASP A 151 8.79 46.49 -9.32
CA ASP A 151 8.22 47.71 -9.89
C ASP A 151 8.94 47.98 -11.22
N GLU A 152 8.23 47.81 -12.34
CA GLU A 152 8.16 48.76 -13.48
C GLU A 152 7.01 48.42 -14.43
#